data_AF-A0A918KXM4-F1
#
_entry.id   AF-A0A918KXM4-F1
#
_cell.length_a   1.000
_cell.length_b   1.000
_cell.length_c   1.000
_cell.angle_alpha   90.00
_cell.angle_beta   90.00
_cell.angle_gamma   90.00
#
_symmetry.space_group_name_H-M   'P 1'
#
loop_
_entity.id
_entity.type
_entity.pdbx_description
1 polymer ?
#
loop_
_entity_poly.entity_id
_entity_poly.type
_entity_poly.pdbx_seq_one_letter_code
_entity_poly.pdbx_strand_id
1 'polypeptide(L)'
;MSTFADRLDGAWEWWSAAIEDAQEGRWVRDAVERQVMADIRAATNALHDGRLPPFTGDSWHVRIGRIANWAGVLRLAARAGGRRLHPVVGHGPPRPAGMAELLSGIYAIGEQGELWMRRLREDGPPPEDEIARAEAFLTGPGSVEDLELFFYD
;
A
#
# COMPACT_ATOMS: atom_id res chain seq x y z
N MET A 1 -6.11 11.20 17.79
CA MET A 1 -5.20 10.99 16.63
C MET A 1 -5.20 9.51 16.34
N SER A 2 -5.40 9.09 15.09
CA SER A 2 -5.31 7.67 14.73
C SER A 2 -3.86 7.22 14.83
N THR A 3 -3.65 6.03 15.40
CA THR A 3 -2.33 5.42 15.51
C THR A 3 -1.91 4.80 14.17
N PHE A 4 -0.63 4.46 14.02
CA PHE A 4 -0.18 3.66 12.87
C PHE A 4 -0.88 2.30 12.84
N ALA A 5 -1.15 1.70 14.01
CA ALA A 5 -1.86 0.42 14.11
C ALA A 5 -3.27 0.51 13.47
N ASP A 6 -4.06 1.52 13.83
CA ASP A 6 -5.42 1.71 13.25
C ASP A 6 -5.38 1.84 11.72
N ARG A 7 -4.33 2.50 11.22
CA ARG A 7 -4.12 2.70 9.78
C ARG A 7 -3.68 1.41 9.08
N LEU A 8 -2.81 0.62 9.71
CA LEU A 8 -2.38 -0.66 9.17
C LEU A 8 -3.53 -1.66 9.14
N ASP A 9 -4.33 -1.72 10.20
CA ASP A 9 -5.49 -2.62 10.28
C ASP A 9 -6.53 -2.23 9.21
N GLY A 10 -6.83 -0.94 9.05
CA GLY A 10 -7.70 -0.47 7.97
C GLY A 10 -7.12 -0.72 6.57
N ALA A 11 -5.81 -0.59 6.39
CA ALA A 11 -5.16 -0.91 5.12
C ALA A 11 -5.34 -2.39 4.74
N TRP A 12 -5.13 -3.31 5.70
CA TRP A 12 -5.36 -4.74 5.50
C TRP A 12 -6.83 -5.06 5.24
N GLU A 13 -7.77 -4.43 5.94
CA GLU A 13 -9.20 -4.65 5.73
C GLU A 13 -9.62 -4.27 4.29
N TRP A 14 -9.19 -3.10 3.82
CA TRP A 14 -9.51 -2.61 2.48
C TRP A 14 -8.82 -3.42 1.38
N TRP A 15 -7.57 -3.81 1.63
CA TRP A 15 -6.80 -4.70 0.76
C TRP A 15 -7.49 -6.05 0.58
N SER A 16 -7.78 -6.72 1.69
CA SER A 16 -8.42 -8.05 1.69
C SER A 16 -9.80 -7.99 1.06
N ALA A 17 -10.57 -6.94 1.30
CA ALA A 17 -11.89 -6.75 0.70
C ALA A 17 -11.86 -6.74 -0.84
N ALA A 18 -10.90 -6.01 -1.41
CA ALA A 18 -10.76 -5.95 -2.86
C ALA A 18 -10.30 -7.29 -3.46
N ILE A 19 -9.44 -8.04 -2.76
CA ILE A 19 -9.03 -9.40 -3.16
C ILE A 19 -10.23 -10.36 -3.11
N GLU A 20 -10.97 -10.39 -2.01
CA GLU A 20 -12.15 -11.24 -1.84
C GLU A 20 -13.18 -10.99 -2.95
N ASP A 21 -13.51 -9.73 -3.21
CA ASP A 21 -14.49 -9.38 -4.24
C ASP A 21 -14.02 -9.74 -5.65
N ALA A 22 -12.71 -9.70 -5.91
CA ALA A 22 -12.17 -10.19 -7.17
C ALA A 22 -12.24 -11.73 -7.27
N GLN A 23 -11.85 -12.45 -6.22
CA GLN A 23 -11.90 -13.92 -6.17
C GLN A 23 -13.32 -14.47 -6.28
N GLU A 24 -14.31 -13.75 -5.74
CA GLU A 24 -15.72 -14.11 -5.83
C GLU A 24 -16.40 -13.60 -7.12
N GLY A 25 -15.62 -13.00 -8.03
CA GLY A 25 -16.10 -12.50 -9.33
C GLY A 25 -17.01 -11.27 -9.25
N ARG A 26 -17.07 -10.59 -8.09
CA ARG A 26 -17.82 -9.35 -7.88
C ARG A 26 -17.10 -8.14 -8.44
N TRP A 27 -15.77 -8.20 -8.55
CA TRP A 27 -14.96 -7.22 -9.26
C TRP A 27 -14.12 -7.93 -10.33
N VAL A 28 -14.51 -7.75 -11.59
CA VAL A 28 -13.72 -8.18 -12.76
C VAL A 28 -12.96 -6.98 -13.28
N ARG A 29 -11.62 -7.08 -13.28
CA ARG A 29 -10.76 -6.00 -13.74
C ARG A 29 -10.85 -5.80 -15.25
N ASP A 30 -10.87 -4.56 -15.68
CA ASP A 30 -10.76 -4.23 -17.11
C ASP A 30 -9.29 -4.16 -17.57
N ALA A 31 -9.05 -3.87 -18.85
CA ALA A 31 -7.70 -3.79 -19.39
C ALA A 31 -6.86 -2.64 -18.79
N VAL A 32 -7.52 -1.52 -18.44
CA VAL A 32 -6.86 -0.36 -17.82
C VAL A 32 -6.46 -0.71 -16.39
N GLU A 33 -7.34 -1.35 -15.64
CA GLU A 33 -7.09 -1.78 -14.26
C GLU A 33 -5.94 -2.79 -14.18
N ARG A 34 -5.88 -3.76 -15.11
CA ARG A 34 -4.73 -4.68 -15.20
C ARG A 34 -3.43 -3.93 -15.47
N GLN A 35 -3.42 -2.97 -16.39
CA GLN A 35 -2.23 -2.18 -16.68
C GLN A 35 -1.79 -1.34 -15.48
N VAL A 36 -2.73 -0.71 -14.77
CA VAL A 36 -2.44 0.06 -13.57
C VAL A 36 -1.77 -0.80 -12.49
N MET A 37 -2.21 -2.05 -12.30
CA MET A 37 -1.56 -2.96 -11.36
C MET A 37 -0.11 -3.28 -11.76
N ALA A 38 0.12 -3.56 -13.05
CA ALA A 38 1.45 -3.80 -13.57
C ALA A 38 2.37 -2.58 -13.40
N ASP A 39 1.86 -1.37 -13.69
CA ASP A 39 2.61 -0.12 -13.56
C ASP A 39 2.95 0.19 -12.10
N ILE A 40 2.01 -0.02 -11.17
CA ILE A 40 2.27 0.16 -9.73
C ILE A 40 3.40 -0.76 -9.30
N ARG A 41 3.34 -2.04 -9.68
CA ARG A 41 4.38 -3.03 -9.35
C ARG A 41 5.73 -2.64 -9.95
N ALA A 42 5.77 -2.21 -11.21
CA ALA A 42 7.00 -1.80 -11.86
C ALA A 42 7.61 -0.52 -11.22
N ALA A 43 6.77 0.43 -10.82
CA ALA A 43 7.21 1.68 -10.20
C ALA A 43 7.67 1.49 -8.74
N THR A 44 7.24 0.41 -8.10
CA THR A 44 7.53 0.13 -6.69
C THR A 44 8.49 -1.03 -6.63
N ASN A 45 9.78 -0.70 -6.59
CA ASN A 45 10.88 -1.67 -6.63
C ASN A 45 10.78 -2.66 -5.45
N ALA A 46 10.09 -3.79 -5.66
CA ALA A 46 9.58 -4.64 -4.60
C ALA A 46 10.68 -5.45 -3.90
N LEU A 47 11.72 -5.82 -4.64
CA LEU A 47 12.93 -6.46 -4.10
C LEU A 47 14.10 -5.48 -4.10
N HIS A 48 14.52 -5.09 -2.91
CA HIS A 48 15.76 -4.35 -2.74
C HIS A 48 16.96 -5.30 -2.90
N ASP A 49 17.40 -5.49 -4.15
CA ASP A 49 18.48 -6.42 -4.52
C ASP A 49 18.21 -7.87 -4.07
N GLY A 50 16.94 -8.28 -4.06
CA GLY A 50 16.52 -9.63 -3.63
C GLY A 50 16.43 -9.85 -2.12
N ARG A 51 16.57 -8.79 -1.30
CA ARG A 51 16.39 -8.87 0.16
C ARG A 51 14.91 -8.79 0.53
N LEU A 52 14.51 -9.55 1.55
CA LEU A 52 13.18 -9.47 2.16
C LEU A 52 13.15 -8.44 3.30
N PRO A 53 12.00 -7.80 3.56
CA PRO A 53 11.84 -6.95 4.73
C PRO A 53 11.88 -7.76 6.04
N PRO A 54 12.18 -7.12 7.19
CA PRO A 54 12.46 -5.69 7.34
C PRO A 54 13.90 -5.33 6.93
N PHE A 55 14.08 -4.15 6.34
CA PHE A 55 15.35 -3.71 5.78
C PHE A 55 16.25 -3.03 6.83
N THR A 56 16.41 -3.64 8.00
CA THR A 56 17.07 -3.04 9.18
C THR A 56 18.52 -2.60 8.97
N GLY A 57 19.19 -3.11 7.94
CA GLY A 57 20.54 -2.69 7.53
C GLY A 57 20.60 -1.35 6.77
N ASP A 58 19.46 -0.83 6.31
CA ASP A 58 19.37 0.43 5.58
C ASP A 58 19.06 1.60 6.54
N SER A 59 19.46 2.81 6.17
CA SER A 59 19.15 3.99 6.99
C SER A 59 17.65 4.28 7.04
N TRP A 60 17.15 4.81 8.17
CA TRP A 60 15.74 5.18 8.32
C TRP A 60 15.23 6.09 7.20
N HIS A 61 16.06 7.05 6.74
CA HIS A 61 15.72 7.92 5.62
C HIS A 61 15.40 7.15 4.34
N VAL A 62 16.18 6.12 4.02
CA VAL A 62 15.97 5.29 2.83
C VAL A 62 14.71 4.45 3.00
N ARG A 63 14.53 3.81 4.16
CA ARG A 63 13.38 2.94 4.44
C ARG A 63 12.06 3.70 4.41
N ILE A 64 11.98 4.81 5.14
CA ILE A 64 10.80 5.69 5.16
C ILE A 64 10.57 6.32 3.79
N GLY A 65 11.63 6.72 3.08
CA GLY A 65 11.54 7.26 1.73
C GLY A 65 10.93 6.27 0.72
N ARG A 66 11.29 4.98 0.82
CA ARG A 66 10.67 3.92 0.01
C ARG A 66 9.19 3.76 0.31
N ILE A 67 8.81 3.70 1.59
CA ILE A 67 7.41 3.63 2.01
C ILE A 67 6.64 4.84 1.44
N ALA A 68 7.19 6.04 1.60
CA ALA A 68 6.57 7.27 1.11
C ALA A 68 6.42 7.33 -0.42
N ASN A 69 7.32 6.71 -1.18
CA ASN A 69 7.26 6.68 -2.64
C ASN A 69 5.95 6.07 -3.17
N TRP A 70 5.39 5.09 -2.45
CA TRP A 70 4.10 4.49 -2.77
C TRP A 70 2.97 5.52 -2.82
N ALA A 71 2.97 6.52 -1.93
CA ALA A 71 1.93 7.54 -1.91
C ALA A 71 1.86 8.32 -3.24
N GLY A 72 3.01 8.66 -3.81
CA GLY A 72 3.11 9.35 -5.10
C GLY A 72 2.57 8.50 -6.25
N VAL A 73 3.04 7.25 -6.33
CA VAL A 73 2.62 6.29 -7.36
C VAL A 73 1.12 6.03 -7.31
N LEU A 74 0.56 5.81 -6.13
CA LEU A 74 -0.86 5.47 -5.97
C LEU A 74 -1.79 6.66 -6.24
N ARG A 75 -1.38 7.89 -5.89
CA ARG A 75 -2.13 9.09 -6.29
C ARG A 75 -2.15 9.27 -7.79
N LEU A 76 -1.04 8.98 -8.47
CA LEU A 76 -0.97 9.06 -9.93
C LEU A 76 -1.87 7.99 -10.56
N ALA A 77 -1.77 6.74 -10.10
CA ALA A 77 -2.60 5.63 -10.56
C ALA A 77 -4.11 5.91 -10.37
N ALA A 78 -4.50 6.38 -9.19
CA ALA A 78 -5.89 6.73 -8.92
C ALA A 78 -6.38 7.83 -9.86
N ARG A 79 -5.61 8.91 -10.07
CA ARG A 79 -5.99 9.99 -10.98
C ARG A 79 -6.06 9.54 -12.43
N ALA A 80 -5.11 8.73 -12.90
CA ALA A 80 -5.10 8.18 -14.25
C ALA A 80 -6.35 7.32 -14.52
N GLY A 81 -6.82 6.57 -13.52
CA GLY A 81 -8.07 5.81 -13.57
C GLY A 81 -9.35 6.62 -13.28
N GLY A 82 -9.27 7.94 -13.08
CA GLY A 82 -10.43 8.77 -12.70
C GLY A 82 -11.01 8.44 -11.32
N ARG A 83 -10.21 7.85 -10.43
CA ARG A 83 -10.60 7.36 -9.10
C ARG A 83 -10.18 8.33 -8.01
N ARG A 84 -10.93 8.31 -6.91
CA ARG A 84 -10.58 9.02 -5.68
C ARG A 84 -10.03 8.02 -4.68
N LEU A 85 -8.97 8.40 -3.96
CA LEU A 85 -8.48 7.64 -2.81
C LEU A 85 -9.27 8.04 -1.57
N HIS A 86 -9.61 7.04 -0.76
CA HIS A 86 -10.48 7.20 0.41
C HIS A 86 -9.68 7.08 1.71
N PRO A 87 -10.11 7.77 2.79
CA PRO A 87 -9.53 7.54 4.11
C PRO A 87 -9.92 6.15 4.62
N VAL A 88 -8.93 5.35 5.03
CA VAL A 88 -9.17 4.00 5.56
C VAL A 88 -9.41 3.98 7.07
N VAL A 89 -8.80 4.91 7.81
CA VAL A 89 -8.90 4.92 9.28
C VAL A 89 -10.33 5.26 9.68
N GLY A 90 -10.96 4.38 10.46
CA GLY A 90 -12.32 4.57 10.98
C GLY A 90 -13.41 4.36 9.94
N HIS A 91 -13.07 3.81 8.77
CA HIS A 91 -14.01 3.53 7.68
C HIS A 91 -13.81 2.11 7.18
N GLY A 92 -14.90 1.33 7.08
CA GLY A 92 -14.86 0.03 6.40
C GLY A 92 -14.84 0.21 4.87
N PRO A 93 -14.30 -0.76 4.12
CA PRO A 93 -14.30 -0.71 2.66
C PRO A 93 -15.73 -0.83 2.13
N PRO A 94 -16.16 0.06 1.22
CA PRO A 94 -17.39 -0.14 0.46
C PRO A 94 -17.36 -1.48 -0.28
N ARG A 95 -18.52 -2.16 -0.34
CA ARG A 95 -18.69 -3.42 -1.09
C ARG A 95 -19.71 -3.22 -2.23
N PRO A 96 -19.44 -3.71 -3.46
CA PRO A 96 -18.23 -4.41 -3.84
C PRO A 96 -17.01 -3.46 -3.90
N ALA A 97 -15.89 -3.92 -3.35
CA ALA A 97 -14.59 -3.28 -3.34
C ALA A 97 -13.88 -3.56 -4.68
N GLY A 98 -13.38 -2.49 -5.29
CA GLY A 98 -12.69 -2.54 -6.56
C GLY A 98 -11.30 -1.91 -6.49
N MET A 99 -10.84 -1.43 -7.65
CA MET A 99 -9.53 -0.77 -7.76
C MET A 99 -9.39 0.42 -6.81
N ALA A 100 -10.44 1.23 -6.61
CA ALA A 100 -10.36 2.38 -5.72
C ALA A 100 -10.10 1.97 -4.26
N GLU A 101 -10.76 0.91 -3.80
CA GLU A 101 -10.59 0.36 -2.45
C GLU A 101 -9.21 -0.27 -2.29
N LEU A 102 -8.77 -1.06 -3.27
CA LEU A 102 -7.42 -1.64 -3.30
C LEU A 102 -6.35 -0.54 -3.18
N LEU A 103 -6.41 0.47 -4.05
CA LEU A 103 -5.46 1.57 -4.04
C LEU A 103 -5.51 2.39 -2.75
N SER A 104 -6.69 2.55 -2.15
CA SER A 104 -6.87 3.29 -0.89
C SER A 104 -6.21 2.56 0.28
N GLY A 105 -6.33 1.22 0.34
CA GLY A 105 -5.65 0.39 1.33
C GLY A 105 -4.13 0.56 1.28
N ILE A 106 -3.54 0.41 0.09
CA ILE A 106 -2.09 0.58 -0.10
C ILE A 106 -1.65 2.03 0.19
N TYR A 107 -2.45 3.00 -0.28
CA TYR A 107 -2.13 4.42 -0.16
C TYR A 107 -2.03 4.85 1.29
N ALA A 108 -2.85 4.28 2.17
CA ALA A 108 -2.79 4.59 3.59
C ALA A 108 -1.38 4.37 4.17
N ILE A 109 -0.69 3.30 3.78
CA ILE A 109 0.67 3.00 4.24
C ILE A 109 1.69 3.94 3.59
N GLY A 110 1.55 4.21 2.30
CA GLY A 110 2.41 5.20 1.63
C GLY A 110 2.28 6.60 2.28
N GLU A 111 1.05 7.02 2.59
CA GLU A 111 0.77 8.28 3.26
C GLU A 111 1.39 8.34 4.66
N GLN A 112 1.38 7.23 5.40
CA GLN A 112 2.11 7.15 6.66
C GLN A 112 3.60 7.41 6.47
N GLY A 113 4.21 6.85 5.41
CA GLY A 113 5.60 7.13 5.05
C GLY A 113 5.86 8.62 4.84
N GLU A 114 4.97 9.33 4.14
CA GLU A 114 5.08 10.79 3.98
C GLU A 114 4.95 11.54 5.31
N LEU A 115 4.03 11.12 6.18
CA LEU A 115 3.84 11.72 7.50
C LEU A 115 5.10 11.56 8.36
N TRP A 116 5.68 10.36 8.37
CA TRP A 116 6.95 10.10 9.04
C TRP A 116 8.08 10.94 8.45
N MET A 117 8.22 11.03 7.13
CA MET A 117 9.26 11.89 6.51
C MET A 117 9.14 13.36 6.91
N ARG A 118 7.91 13.91 6.96
CA ARG A 118 7.69 15.32 7.34
C ARG A 118 8.10 15.57 8.79
N ARG A 119 7.83 14.62 9.68
CA ARG A 119 8.11 14.73 11.12
C ARG A 119 9.49 14.24 11.54
N LEU A 120 10.21 13.55 10.65
CA LEU A 120 11.50 12.92 10.94
C LEU A 120 12.54 13.88 11.53
N ARG A 121 12.52 15.16 11.12
CA ARG A 121 13.42 16.20 11.63
C ARG A 121 13.04 16.70 13.03
N GLU A 122 11.77 16.64 13.39
CA GLU A 122 11.21 17.21 14.62
C GLU A 122 11.09 16.14 15.71
N ASP A 123 10.53 14.98 15.37
CA ASP A 123 10.19 13.91 16.30
C ASP A 123 11.22 12.77 16.32
N GLY A 124 12.17 12.78 15.37
CA GLY A 124 13.07 11.66 15.14
C GLY A 124 12.40 10.52 14.34
N PRO A 125 13.07 9.36 14.20
CA PRO A 125 12.52 8.23 13.46
C PRO A 125 11.30 7.63 14.19
N PRO A 126 10.30 7.13 13.44
CA PRO A 126 9.20 6.37 14.02
C PRO A 126 9.71 5.06 14.64
N PRO A 127 8.90 4.38 15.47
CA PRO A 127 9.28 3.11 16.05
C PRO A 127 9.66 2.07 14.98
N GLU A 128 10.72 1.33 15.25
CA GLU A 128 11.30 0.36 14.31
C GLU A 128 10.30 -0.74 13.90
N ASP A 129 9.45 -1.17 14.83
CA ASP A 129 8.40 -2.15 14.58
C ASP A 129 7.31 -1.61 13.64
N GLU A 130 7.01 -0.31 13.69
CA GLU A 130 6.06 0.32 12.77
C GLU A 130 6.61 0.35 11.34
N ILE A 131 7.89 0.70 11.17
CA ILE A 131 8.57 0.65 9.87
C ILE A 131 8.57 -0.77 9.33
N ALA A 132 8.96 -1.75 10.15
CA ALA A 132 9.00 -3.16 9.76
C ALA A 132 7.62 -3.68 9.31
N ARG A 133 6.54 -3.31 10.01
CA ARG A 133 5.17 -3.68 9.65
C ARG A 133 4.71 -3.03 8.34
N ALA A 134 5.07 -1.76 8.10
CA ALA A 134 4.79 -1.09 6.83
C ALA A 134 5.56 -1.74 5.66
N GLU A 135 6.84 -2.09 5.87
CA GLU A 135 7.64 -2.82 4.87
C GLU A 135 7.04 -4.20 4.58
N ALA A 136 6.59 -4.92 5.61
CA ALA A 136 5.93 -6.22 5.44
C ALA A 136 4.61 -6.12 4.67
N PHE A 137 3.81 -5.05 4.87
CA PHE A 137 2.60 -4.81 4.09
C PHE A 137 2.89 -4.54 2.60
N LEU A 138 4.00 -3.86 2.28
CA LEU A 138 4.29 -3.44 0.91
C LEU A 138 5.12 -4.46 0.12
N THR A 139 5.98 -5.22 0.80
CA THR A 139 7.05 -6.04 0.18
C THR A 139 7.23 -7.40 0.87
N GLY A 140 6.31 -7.79 1.75
CA GLY A 140 6.33 -9.10 2.40
C GLY A 140 5.61 -10.18 1.58
N PRO A 141 5.73 -11.46 1.95
CA PRO A 141 4.86 -12.51 1.43
C PRO A 141 3.39 -12.25 1.77
N GLY A 142 2.48 -12.54 0.85
CA GLY A 142 1.05 -12.29 0.93
C GLY A 142 0.67 -10.81 0.87
N SER A 143 1.58 -9.97 0.39
CA SER A 143 1.46 -8.51 0.45
C SER A 143 1.23 -7.88 -0.93
N VAL A 144 1.42 -6.58 -1.04
CA VAL A 144 1.26 -5.85 -2.32
C VAL A 144 2.15 -6.36 -3.43
N GLU A 145 3.31 -6.92 -3.10
CA GLU A 145 4.19 -7.53 -4.10
C GLU A 145 3.57 -8.78 -4.77
N ASP A 146 2.71 -9.50 -4.05
CA ASP A 146 2.07 -10.73 -4.50
C ASP A 146 0.73 -10.48 -5.22
N LEU A 147 0.43 -9.23 -5.61
CA LEU A 147 -0.79 -8.88 -6.33
C LEU A 147 -1.13 -9.87 -7.44
N GLU A 148 -0.17 -10.16 -8.32
CA GLU A 148 -0.40 -11.04 -9.47
C GLU A 148 -0.90 -12.44 -9.06
N LEU A 149 -0.53 -12.93 -7.87
CA LEU A 149 -0.95 -14.23 -7.36
C LEU A 149 -2.42 -14.26 -6.94
N PHE A 150 -2.95 -13.14 -6.46
CA PHE A 150 -4.34 -13.04 -5.97
C PHE A 150 -5.36 -12.80 -7.07
N PHE A 151 -4.85 -12.47 -8.25
CA PHE A 151 -5.58 -11.78 -9.30
C PHE A 151 -5.34 -12.48 -10.66
N TYR A 152 -4.97 -13.76 -10.63
CA TYR A 152 -4.96 -14.61 -11.82
C TYR A 152 -6.36 -14.65 -12.44
N ASP A 153 -6.45 -14.25 -13.71
CA ASP A 153 -7.61 -14.50 -14.57
C ASP A 153 -7.47 -15.85 -15.27
#